data_AF-A0A448ZZF7-F1
#
_entry.id   AF-A0A448ZZF7-F1
#
_cell.length_a   1.000
_cell.length_b   1.000
_cell.length_c   1.000
_cell.angle_alpha   90.00
_cell.angle_beta   90.00
_cell.angle_gamma   90.00
#
_symmetry.space_group_name_H-M   'P 1'
#
loop_
_entity.id
_entity.type
_entity.pdbx_description
1 polymer ?
#
loop_
_entity_poly.entity_id
_entity_poly.type
_entity_poly.pdbx_seq_one_letter_code
_entity_poly.pdbx_strand_id
1 'polypeptide(L)'
;MFDNFELWKDLAFLEKFSDNFLRNEVKYYLEPKRKDDPNVILKENVIFNYVKCVEKAYYDFLNKNDKKLVSYPIDDKNLLKEMIIQVTEKHASRIKGLNDYDRIQLQDSNRYKQELCENIVRELIVNKHIGQISKNISFFNPFVSKIIMVVNLLHKLYKDQYKQIKDDDKLNAVGNVFLRITEQMKSCCLLVDNALLNDAITIWRSLFESELTLTVLIYQPLKISEAYLRFIAFQNLDNPYIFDDEERKEVEEDLENIMKHYKITNRKKDFIHYGWLMFLSDFEEKNCKLNLKDGLLPIAESYIKYEQYESASKVSHSAYFARSLSYKESTKFVLNLLYYSFANVTNAMKYYFERYIKNFNSDALIEILINLKILRDMLDKLD
;
A
#
# COMPACT_ATOMS: atom_id res chain seq x y z
N MET A 1 -0.13 -19.24 -9.65
CA MET A 1 -0.58 -19.67 -8.29
C MET A 1 -2.07 -19.40 -8.07
N PHE A 2 -2.76 -18.69 -8.96
CA PHE A 2 -4.21 -18.40 -8.86
C PHE A 2 -5.00 -18.82 -10.12
N ASP A 3 -4.41 -19.64 -11.01
CA ASP A 3 -5.00 -19.97 -12.32
C ASP A 3 -6.17 -20.96 -12.26
N ASN A 4 -6.56 -21.43 -11.07
CA ASN A 4 -7.68 -22.35 -10.86
C ASN A 4 -8.70 -21.81 -9.86
N PHE A 5 -9.40 -20.74 -10.23
CA PHE A 5 -10.68 -20.35 -9.60
C PHE A 5 -11.89 -21.00 -10.29
N GLU A 6 -11.74 -22.17 -10.93
CA GLU A 6 -12.87 -23.05 -11.25
C GLU A 6 -13.28 -23.83 -9.99
N LEU A 7 -14.05 -23.20 -9.09
CA LEU A 7 -14.39 -23.84 -7.82
C LEU A 7 -15.83 -23.57 -7.38
N TRP A 8 -16.81 -23.86 -8.25
CA TRP A 8 -18.22 -23.64 -7.90
C TRP A 8 -19.18 -24.68 -8.50
N LYS A 9 -18.92 -25.99 -8.31
CA LYS A 9 -19.97 -26.98 -8.59
C LYS A 9 -20.36 -27.90 -7.45
N ASP A 10 -19.46 -28.44 -6.64
CA ASP A 10 -19.89 -29.43 -5.62
C ASP A 10 -19.02 -29.41 -4.37
N LEU A 11 -19.39 -28.65 -3.32
CA LEU A 11 -18.71 -28.75 -2.01
C LEU A 11 -19.66 -28.51 -0.81
N ALA A 12 -19.64 -29.48 0.10
CA ALA A 12 -20.37 -29.52 1.36
C ALA A 12 -19.90 -28.43 2.34
N PHE A 13 -20.86 -27.84 3.06
CA PHE A 13 -20.71 -26.63 3.87
C PHE A 13 -20.07 -26.91 5.23
N LEU A 14 -19.04 -26.13 5.60
CA LEU A 14 -18.60 -25.96 6.99
C LEU A 14 -18.81 -24.48 7.37
N GLU A 15 -19.92 -24.19 8.03
CA GLU A 15 -20.19 -22.86 8.61
C GLU A 15 -19.42 -22.75 9.94
N LYS A 16 -18.66 -21.66 10.14
CA LYS A 16 -17.88 -21.48 11.36
C LYS A 16 -18.69 -20.75 12.44
N PHE A 17 -19.52 -19.80 12.03
CA PHE A 17 -20.43 -19.08 12.91
C PHE A 17 -21.87 -19.54 12.71
N SER A 18 -22.66 -19.54 13.79
CA SER A 18 -24.09 -19.84 13.69
C SER A 18 -24.87 -18.69 13.05
N ASP A 19 -25.95 -19.01 12.33
CA ASP A 19 -26.84 -18.03 11.69
C ASP A 19 -27.35 -16.97 12.65
N ASN A 20 -27.76 -17.39 13.85
CA ASN A 20 -28.29 -16.46 14.86
C ASN A 20 -27.22 -15.46 15.30
N PHE A 21 -25.98 -15.92 15.49
CA PHE A 21 -24.88 -15.03 15.85
C PHE A 21 -24.56 -14.05 14.72
N LEU A 22 -24.42 -14.54 13.49
CA LEU A 22 -24.15 -13.72 12.30
C LEU A 22 -25.24 -12.67 12.07
N ARG A 23 -26.52 -13.05 12.19
CA ARG A 23 -27.65 -12.11 12.05
C ARG A 23 -27.60 -11.01 13.09
N ASN A 24 -27.30 -11.37 14.35
CA ASN A 24 -27.18 -10.39 15.42
C ASN A 24 -26.03 -9.40 15.18
N GLU A 25 -24.87 -9.87 14.73
CA GLU A 25 -23.72 -9.00 14.43
C GLU A 25 -24.00 -8.09 13.22
N VAL A 26 -24.61 -8.61 12.15
CA VAL A 26 -25.02 -7.80 10.99
C VAL A 26 -26.04 -6.74 11.40
N LYS A 27 -27.05 -7.12 12.18
CA LYS A 27 -28.07 -6.19 12.69
C LYS A 27 -27.43 -5.10 13.54
N TYR A 28 -26.57 -5.47 14.48
CA TYR A 28 -25.86 -4.53 15.35
C TYR A 28 -25.05 -3.51 14.55
N TYR A 29 -24.37 -3.95 13.48
CA TYR A 29 -23.60 -3.05 12.62
C TYR A 29 -24.47 -2.12 11.76
N LEU A 30 -25.62 -2.60 11.27
CA LEU A 30 -26.52 -1.82 10.42
C LEU A 30 -27.37 -0.80 11.18
N GLU A 31 -27.68 -1.04 12.46
CA GLU A 31 -28.54 -0.18 13.26
C GLU A 31 -28.07 1.29 13.36
N PRO A 32 -26.80 1.59 13.69
CA PRO A 32 -26.29 2.96 13.67
C PRO A 32 -26.37 3.60 12.28
N LYS A 33 -26.00 2.86 11.22
CA LYS A 33 -26.02 3.37 9.85
C LYS A 33 -27.41 3.77 9.35
N ARG A 34 -28.45 3.02 9.75
CA ARG A 34 -29.85 3.35 9.43
C ARG A 34 -30.34 4.61 10.14
N LYS A 35 -29.76 4.94 11.30
CA LYS A 35 -30.09 6.17 12.03
C LYS A 35 -29.42 7.39 11.39
N ASP A 36 -28.19 7.22 10.91
CA ASP A 36 -27.41 8.29 10.28
C ASP A 36 -27.89 8.61 8.85
N ASP A 37 -28.39 7.62 8.13
CA ASP A 37 -29.04 7.79 6.83
C ASP A 37 -30.26 6.85 6.69
N PRO A 38 -31.49 7.36 6.89
CA PRO A 38 -32.71 6.57 6.76
C PRO A 38 -32.92 5.97 5.37
N ASN A 39 -32.23 6.48 4.35
CA ASN A 39 -32.26 5.98 2.98
C ASN A 39 -31.21 4.87 2.74
N VAL A 40 -30.54 4.38 3.78
CA VAL A 40 -29.66 3.20 3.70
C VAL A 40 -30.52 1.96 3.46
N ILE A 41 -30.68 1.62 2.18
CA ILE A 41 -31.45 0.46 1.69
C ILE A 41 -30.57 -0.82 1.75
N LEU A 42 -29.89 -1.01 2.87
CA LEU A 42 -29.15 -2.23 3.18
C LEU A 42 -30.09 -3.18 3.91
N LYS A 43 -30.77 -4.03 3.14
CA LYS A 43 -31.62 -5.10 3.67
C LYS A 43 -30.75 -6.07 4.45
N GLU A 44 -31.07 -6.27 5.74
CA GLU A 44 -30.31 -7.13 6.65
C GLU A 44 -30.11 -8.54 6.08
N ASN A 45 -31.17 -9.13 5.52
CA ASN A 45 -31.10 -10.45 4.89
C ASN A 45 -30.17 -10.50 3.67
N VAL A 46 -30.04 -9.40 2.92
CA VAL A 46 -29.13 -9.32 1.76
C VAL A 46 -27.69 -9.32 2.26
N ILE A 47 -27.36 -8.45 3.23
CA ILE A 47 -26.02 -8.37 3.82
C ILE A 47 -25.64 -9.70 4.49
N PHE A 48 -26.55 -10.28 5.28
CA PHE A 48 -26.35 -11.59 5.90
C PHE A 48 -25.99 -12.67 4.87
N ASN A 49 -26.74 -12.76 3.76
CA ASN A 49 -26.47 -13.74 2.71
C ASN A 49 -25.10 -13.52 2.06
N TYR A 50 -24.68 -12.27 1.85
CA TYR A 50 -23.36 -11.96 1.30
C TYR A 50 -22.23 -12.26 2.29
N VAL A 51 -22.41 -11.97 3.58
CA VAL A 51 -21.45 -12.33 4.63
C VAL A 51 -21.27 -13.83 4.71
N LYS A 52 -22.36 -14.62 4.69
CA LYS A 52 -22.29 -16.09 4.63
C LYS A 52 -21.51 -16.58 3.41
N CYS A 53 -21.77 -15.99 2.25
CA CYS A 53 -21.06 -16.30 1.02
C CYS A 53 -19.54 -16.05 1.16
N VAL A 54 -19.15 -14.90 1.72
CA VAL A 54 -17.74 -14.56 1.99
C VAL A 54 -17.11 -15.49 3.02
N GLU A 55 -17.77 -15.73 4.15
CA GLU A 55 -17.29 -16.62 5.21
C GLU A 55 -17.01 -18.03 4.65
N LYS A 56 -17.99 -18.60 3.95
CA LYS A 56 -17.86 -19.93 3.34
C LYS A 56 -16.69 -19.96 2.37
N ALA A 57 -16.66 -19.04 1.41
CA ALA A 57 -15.62 -18.98 0.39
C ALA A 57 -14.20 -18.83 0.99
N TYR A 58 -14.08 -18.03 2.05
CA TYR A 58 -12.83 -17.85 2.78
C TYR A 58 -12.35 -19.15 3.43
N TYR A 59 -13.21 -19.82 4.20
CA TYR A 59 -12.82 -21.08 4.86
C TYR A 59 -12.65 -22.25 3.88
N ASP A 60 -13.43 -22.30 2.80
CA ASP A 60 -13.23 -23.26 1.70
C ASP A 60 -11.85 -23.08 1.05
N PHE A 61 -11.40 -21.84 0.86
CA PHE A 61 -10.05 -21.56 0.37
C PHE A 61 -8.98 -22.06 1.36
N LEU A 62 -9.14 -21.79 2.66
CA LEU A 62 -8.18 -22.21 3.67
C LEU A 62 -8.10 -23.74 3.80
N ASN A 63 -9.24 -24.42 3.76
CA ASN A 63 -9.31 -25.88 3.84
C ASN A 63 -8.63 -26.56 2.65
N LYS A 64 -8.78 -26.01 1.44
CA LYS A 64 -8.13 -26.56 0.23
C LYS A 64 -6.62 -26.35 0.17
N ASN A 65 -6.12 -25.29 0.79
CA ASN A 65 -4.71 -24.90 0.71
C ASN A 65 -3.87 -25.32 1.93
N ASP A 66 -4.41 -26.23 2.76
CA ASP A 66 -3.82 -27.01 3.87
C ASP A 66 -2.63 -26.38 4.64
N LYS A 67 -2.85 -26.03 5.92
CA LYS A 67 -1.96 -25.60 7.04
C LYS A 67 -0.75 -24.66 6.81
N LYS A 68 -0.15 -24.55 5.62
CA LYS A 68 1.00 -23.67 5.35
C LYS A 68 0.66 -22.18 5.44
N LEU A 69 -0.58 -21.80 5.19
CA LEU A 69 -1.06 -20.42 5.32
C LEU A 69 -1.55 -20.07 6.74
N VAL A 70 -1.93 -21.09 7.53
CA VAL A 70 -2.58 -20.98 8.86
C VAL A 70 -1.56 -21.34 9.96
N SER A 71 -0.44 -20.61 10.02
CA SER A 71 0.59 -20.82 11.04
C SER A 71 0.32 -20.08 12.36
N TYR A 72 -0.72 -19.22 12.43
CA TYR A 72 -1.02 -18.40 13.60
C TYR A 72 -2.53 -18.27 13.81
N PRO A 73 -2.99 -18.16 15.07
CA PRO A 73 -4.40 -17.94 15.38
C PRO A 73 -4.84 -16.57 14.85
N ILE A 74 -5.86 -16.56 13.99
CA ILE A 74 -6.58 -15.35 13.59
C ILE A 74 -7.67 -15.11 14.64
N ASP A 75 -7.84 -13.86 15.07
CA ASP A 75 -8.99 -13.49 15.89
C ASP A 75 -10.27 -13.55 15.04
N ASP A 76 -10.99 -14.65 15.19
CA ASP A 76 -12.23 -14.96 14.47
C ASP A 76 -13.29 -13.87 14.62
N LYS A 77 -13.35 -13.18 15.78
CA LYS A 77 -14.33 -12.11 16.00
C LYS A 77 -14.00 -10.87 15.17
N ASN A 78 -12.72 -10.49 15.11
CA ASN A 78 -12.27 -9.36 14.32
C ASN A 78 -12.33 -9.64 12.82
N LEU A 79 -12.01 -10.87 12.40
CA LEU A 79 -12.19 -11.29 11.00
C LEU A 79 -13.66 -11.22 10.58
N LEU A 80 -14.59 -11.68 11.41
CA LEU A 80 -16.01 -11.59 11.10
C LEU A 80 -16.48 -10.13 10.99
N LYS A 81 -16.05 -9.27 11.90
CA LYS A 81 -16.34 -7.82 11.81
C LYS A 81 -15.83 -7.23 10.51
N GLU A 82 -14.60 -7.57 10.12
CA GLU A 82 -14.03 -7.13 8.85
C GLU A 82 -14.86 -7.63 7.66
N MET A 83 -15.28 -8.90 7.63
CA MET A 83 -16.17 -9.43 6.60
C MET A 83 -17.49 -8.65 6.51
N ILE A 84 -18.15 -8.41 7.64
CA ILE A 84 -19.42 -7.65 7.69
C ILE A 84 -19.21 -6.24 7.15
N ILE A 85 -18.17 -5.55 7.60
CA ILE A 85 -17.88 -4.17 7.17
C ILE A 85 -17.55 -4.13 5.67
N GLN A 86 -16.66 -4.99 5.19
CA GLN A 86 -16.26 -5.03 3.77
C GLN A 86 -17.46 -5.32 2.86
N VAL A 87 -18.30 -6.29 3.21
CA VAL A 87 -19.55 -6.59 2.48
C VAL A 87 -20.46 -5.37 2.47
N THR A 88 -20.70 -4.79 3.64
CA THR A 88 -21.66 -3.70 3.81
C THR A 88 -21.25 -2.46 3.03
N GLU A 89 -20.00 -2.02 3.18
CA GLU A 89 -19.51 -0.78 2.56
C GLU A 89 -19.34 -0.93 1.04
N LYS A 90 -18.81 -2.07 0.56
CA LYS A 90 -18.66 -2.32 -0.88
C LYS A 90 -20.01 -2.49 -1.57
N HIS A 91 -20.98 -3.11 -0.88
CA HIS A 91 -22.36 -3.17 -1.39
C HIS A 91 -23.00 -1.78 -1.41
N ALA A 92 -22.90 -1.01 -0.32
CA ALA A 92 -23.43 0.35 -0.23
C ALA A 92 -22.88 1.26 -1.34
N SER A 93 -21.57 1.21 -1.59
CA SER A 93 -20.92 1.96 -2.68
C SER A 93 -21.47 1.59 -4.07
N ARG A 94 -21.82 0.32 -4.30
CA ARG A 94 -22.33 -0.17 -5.59
C ARG A 94 -23.79 0.20 -5.85
N ILE A 95 -24.60 0.31 -4.80
CA ILE A 95 -26.02 0.67 -4.92
C ILE A 95 -26.27 2.18 -4.82
N LYS A 96 -25.26 2.96 -4.40
CA LYS A 96 -25.34 4.41 -4.30
C LYS A 96 -25.72 5.03 -5.65
N GLY A 97 -26.81 5.80 -5.66
CA GLY A 97 -27.30 6.50 -6.86
C GLY A 97 -28.14 5.64 -7.80
N LEU A 98 -28.35 4.35 -7.52
CA LEU A 98 -29.27 3.51 -8.29
C LEU A 98 -30.72 3.73 -7.86
N ASN A 99 -31.65 3.69 -8.81
CA ASN A 99 -33.08 3.61 -8.51
C ASN A 99 -33.46 2.22 -7.96
N ASP A 100 -34.70 2.09 -7.49
CA ASP A 100 -35.18 0.86 -6.86
C ASP A 100 -35.17 -0.36 -7.79
N TYR A 101 -35.50 -0.17 -9.06
CA TYR A 101 -35.52 -1.23 -10.06
C TYR A 101 -34.12 -1.78 -10.32
N ASP A 102 -33.17 -0.91 -10.65
CA ASP A 102 -31.78 -1.28 -10.93
C ASP A 102 -31.10 -1.90 -9.71
N ARG A 103 -31.41 -1.40 -8.51
CA ARG A 103 -30.88 -1.96 -7.26
C ARG A 103 -31.38 -3.38 -7.02
N ILE A 104 -32.68 -3.64 -7.22
CA ILE A 104 -33.24 -4.99 -7.06
C ILE A 104 -32.61 -5.94 -8.09
N GLN A 105 -32.52 -5.53 -9.35
CA GLN A 105 -31.87 -6.33 -10.38
C GLN A 105 -30.41 -6.66 -10.05
N LEU A 106 -29.64 -5.68 -9.56
CA LEU A 106 -28.27 -5.89 -9.15
C LEU A 106 -28.19 -6.86 -7.95
N GLN A 107 -29.05 -6.69 -6.94
CA GLN A 107 -29.09 -7.53 -5.75
C GLN A 107 -29.49 -8.98 -6.07
N ASP A 108 -30.33 -9.20 -7.08
CA ASP A 108 -30.77 -10.52 -7.54
C ASP A 108 -29.76 -11.19 -8.48
N SER A 109 -28.88 -10.41 -9.11
CA SER A 109 -27.84 -10.90 -10.01
C SER A 109 -26.83 -11.81 -9.29
N ASN A 110 -26.84 -13.10 -9.62
CA ASN A 110 -25.86 -14.06 -9.11
C ASN A 110 -24.43 -13.67 -9.48
N ARG A 111 -24.23 -13.08 -10.67
CA ARG A 111 -22.93 -12.57 -11.09
C ARG A 111 -22.42 -11.49 -10.14
N TYR A 112 -23.26 -10.53 -9.77
CA TYR A 112 -22.87 -9.47 -8.84
C TYR A 112 -22.49 -10.04 -7.47
N LYS A 113 -23.30 -10.97 -6.93
CA LYS A 113 -23.02 -11.64 -5.65
C LYS A 113 -21.67 -12.33 -5.68
N GLN A 114 -21.41 -13.10 -6.74
CA GLN A 114 -20.15 -13.81 -6.94
C GLN A 114 -18.97 -12.84 -7.03
N GLU A 115 -19.06 -11.82 -7.88
CA GLU A 115 -18.00 -10.80 -8.03
C GLU A 115 -17.71 -10.09 -6.69
N LEU A 116 -18.74 -9.74 -5.91
CA LEU A 116 -18.57 -9.11 -4.59
C LEU A 116 -17.87 -10.05 -3.62
N CYS A 117 -18.35 -11.30 -3.50
CA CYS A 117 -17.76 -12.29 -2.60
C CYS A 117 -16.31 -12.59 -2.97
N GLU A 118 -16.02 -12.89 -4.24
CA GLU A 118 -14.67 -13.22 -4.71
C GLU A 118 -13.68 -12.08 -4.46
N ASN A 119 -14.10 -10.83 -4.72
CA ASN A 119 -13.25 -9.67 -4.48
C ASN A 119 -12.92 -9.48 -3.00
N ILE A 120 -13.88 -9.70 -2.09
CA ILE A 120 -13.66 -9.57 -0.64
C ILE A 120 -12.79 -10.73 -0.13
N VAL A 121 -13.10 -11.96 -0.54
CA VAL A 121 -12.33 -13.14 -0.14
C VAL A 121 -10.88 -13.02 -0.59
N ARG A 122 -10.64 -12.63 -1.83
CA ARG A 122 -9.27 -12.42 -2.36
C ARG A 122 -8.50 -11.40 -1.55
N GLU A 123 -9.15 -10.28 -1.21
CA GLU A 123 -8.56 -9.22 -0.39
C GLU A 123 -8.21 -9.71 1.02
N LEU A 124 -9.14 -10.42 1.69
CA LEU A 124 -8.89 -11.02 2.99
C LEU A 124 -7.75 -12.03 2.93
N ILE A 125 -7.72 -12.91 1.92
CA ILE A 125 -6.65 -13.90 1.76
C ILE A 125 -5.29 -13.23 1.58
N VAL A 126 -5.20 -12.25 0.68
CA VAL A 126 -3.94 -11.54 0.45
C VAL A 126 -3.51 -10.81 1.72
N ASN A 127 -4.41 -10.09 2.38
CA ASN A 127 -4.08 -9.28 3.55
C ASN A 127 -3.69 -10.12 4.77
N LYS A 128 -4.39 -11.23 5.01
CA LYS A 128 -4.19 -12.08 6.19
C LYS A 128 -3.12 -13.16 6.02
N HIS A 129 -2.90 -13.63 4.79
CA HIS A 129 -2.06 -14.83 4.57
C HIS A 129 -0.86 -14.61 3.65
N ILE A 130 -0.87 -13.58 2.81
CA ILE A 130 0.22 -13.30 1.86
C ILE A 130 1.07 -12.12 2.29
N GLY A 131 0.43 -11.09 2.85
CA GLY A 131 1.09 -9.89 3.33
C GLY A 131 2.03 -10.11 4.51
N GLN A 132 2.94 -9.15 4.72
CA GLN A 132 3.84 -9.09 5.89
C GLN A 132 3.25 -8.32 7.08
N ILE A 133 2.02 -7.81 6.97
CA ILE A 133 1.36 -7.19 8.12
C ILE A 133 1.06 -8.30 9.12
N SER A 134 1.14 -8.00 10.42
CA SER A 134 0.70 -8.93 11.45
C SER A 134 -0.67 -9.49 11.06
N LYS A 135 -0.79 -10.82 11.00
CA LYS A 135 -2.01 -11.54 10.57
C LYS A 135 -3.25 -11.17 11.41
N ASN A 136 -3.06 -10.47 12.53
CA ASN A 136 -4.09 -10.03 13.47
C ASN A 136 -4.59 -8.60 13.24
N ILE A 137 -4.01 -7.85 12.31
CA ILE A 137 -4.50 -6.50 11.96
C ILE A 137 -5.68 -6.64 11.00
N SER A 138 -6.78 -5.97 11.32
CA SER A 138 -8.00 -5.92 10.49
C SER A 138 -8.17 -4.51 9.94
N PHE A 139 -8.60 -4.42 8.67
CA PHE A 139 -8.82 -3.13 8.01
C PHE A 139 -10.30 -2.94 7.75
N PHE A 140 -10.89 -1.98 8.45
CA PHE A 140 -12.32 -1.75 8.39
C PHE A 140 -12.70 -0.77 7.29
N ASN A 141 -11.78 0.06 6.83
CA ASN A 141 -11.98 0.90 5.66
C ASN A 141 -11.73 0.09 4.37
N PRO A 142 -12.72 -0.04 3.45
CA PRO A 142 -12.56 -0.80 2.21
C PRO A 142 -11.48 -0.28 1.26
N PHE A 143 -11.23 1.03 1.27
CA PHE A 143 -10.17 1.64 0.47
C PHE A 143 -8.81 1.24 1.00
N VAL A 144 -8.65 1.31 2.32
CA VAL A 144 -7.44 0.91 3.01
C VAL A 144 -7.17 -0.58 2.78
N SER A 145 -8.17 -1.43 2.99
CA SER A 145 -8.04 -2.88 2.75
C SER A 145 -7.61 -3.19 1.32
N LYS A 146 -8.15 -2.47 0.33
CA LYS A 146 -7.77 -2.62 -1.08
C LYS A 146 -6.34 -2.14 -1.32
N ILE A 147 -5.94 -0.96 -0.82
CA ILE A 147 -4.56 -0.46 -0.93
C ILE A 147 -3.57 -1.47 -0.34
N ILE A 148 -3.84 -1.94 0.88
CA ILE A 148 -3.01 -2.94 1.56
C ILE A 148 -2.86 -4.22 0.73
N MET A 149 -3.95 -4.68 0.11
CA MET A 149 -3.91 -5.85 -0.76
C MET A 149 -2.95 -5.63 -1.93
N VAL A 150 -3.05 -4.50 -2.62
CA VAL A 150 -2.17 -4.26 -3.77
C VAL A 150 -0.71 -4.05 -3.35
N VAL A 151 -0.46 -3.41 -2.20
CA VAL A 151 0.87 -3.30 -1.60
C VAL A 151 1.45 -4.68 -1.28
N ASN A 152 0.64 -5.58 -0.71
CA ASN A 152 1.06 -6.94 -0.39
C ASN A 152 1.37 -7.77 -1.66
N LEU A 153 0.57 -7.62 -2.72
CA LEU A 153 0.84 -8.25 -4.01
C LEU A 153 2.14 -7.74 -4.64
N LEU A 154 2.37 -6.42 -4.64
CA LEU A 154 3.60 -5.84 -5.18
C LEU A 154 4.83 -6.26 -4.38
N HIS A 155 4.72 -6.30 -3.05
CA HIS A 155 5.78 -6.79 -2.17
C HIS A 155 6.08 -8.28 -2.44
N LYS A 156 5.05 -9.12 -2.58
CA LYS A 156 5.23 -10.53 -2.94
C LYS A 156 5.93 -10.67 -4.30
N LEU A 157 5.47 -9.92 -5.31
CA LEU A 157 6.08 -9.92 -6.63
C LEU A 157 7.57 -9.60 -6.54
N TYR A 158 7.92 -8.51 -5.85
CA TYR A 158 9.32 -8.14 -5.60
C TYR A 158 10.12 -9.28 -4.95
N LYS A 159 9.61 -9.91 -3.89
CA LYS A 159 10.31 -11.02 -3.21
C LYS A 159 10.51 -12.25 -4.11
N ASP A 160 9.52 -12.58 -4.91
CA ASP A 160 9.59 -13.73 -5.81
C ASP A 160 10.60 -13.49 -6.95
N GLN A 161 10.77 -12.24 -7.38
CA GLN A 161 11.84 -11.86 -8.31
C GLN A 161 13.21 -11.78 -7.63
N TYR A 162 13.28 -11.22 -6.42
CA TYR A 162 14.54 -11.04 -5.68
C TYR A 162 15.27 -12.35 -5.43
N LYS A 163 14.53 -13.45 -5.17
CA LYS A 163 15.12 -14.79 -5.00
C LYS A 163 15.92 -15.29 -6.22
N GLN A 164 15.69 -14.71 -7.40
CA GLN A 164 16.30 -15.15 -8.65
C GLN A 164 17.61 -14.41 -8.98
N ILE A 165 17.94 -13.35 -8.24
CA ILE A 165 19.09 -12.48 -8.52
C ILE A 165 19.89 -12.34 -7.22
N LYS A 166 21.07 -12.97 -7.19
CA LYS A 166 22.05 -12.77 -6.13
C LYS A 166 23.01 -11.67 -6.55
N ASP A 167 23.42 -10.85 -5.58
CA ASP A 167 24.57 -9.94 -5.66
C ASP A 167 24.49 -8.87 -6.77
N ASP A 168 23.43 -8.05 -6.75
CA ASP A 168 23.27 -6.87 -7.61
C ASP A 168 23.03 -5.62 -6.76
N ASP A 169 23.99 -4.69 -6.74
CA ASP A 169 23.90 -3.43 -5.99
C ASP A 169 22.76 -2.53 -6.46
N LYS A 170 22.37 -2.62 -7.74
CA LYS A 170 21.17 -1.94 -8.24
C LYS A 170 19.94 -2.47 -7.51
N LEU A 171 19.82 -3.80 -7.47
CA LEU A 171 18.69 -4.47 -6.86
C LEU A 171 18.67 -4.25 -5.34
N ASN A 172 19.82 -4.27 -4.68
CA ASN A 172 19.94 -3.99 -3.25
C ASN A 172 19.48 -2.56 -2.93
N ALA A 173 19.96 -1.56 -3.67
CA ALA A 173 19.56 -0.17 -3.48
C ALA A 173 18.06 0.05 -3.69
N VAL A 174 17.54 -0.43 -4.83
CA VAL A 174 16.11 -0.37 -5.18
C VAL A 174 15.28 -1.12 -4.14
N GLY A 175 15.74 -2.29 -3.73
CA GLY A 175 15.12 -3.15 -2.75
C GLY A 175 14.96 -2.52 -1.38
N ASN A 176 16.03 -1.92 -0.85
CA ASN A 176 16.02 -1.25 0.45
C ASN A 176 14.97 -0.12 0.48
N VAL A 177 14.91 0.68 -0.58
CA VAL A 177 13.94 1.78 -0.68
C VAL A 177 12.52 1.24 -0.89
N PHE A 178 12.36 0.23 -1.75
CA PHE A 178 11.07 -0.39 -2.02
C PHE A 178 10.45 -1.03 -0.78
N LEU A 179 11.23 -1.77 0.01
CA LEU A 179 10.74 -2.38 1.25
C LEU A 179 10.27 -1.29 2.23
N ARG A 180 11.07 -0.25 2.44
CA ARG A 180 10.70 0.92 3.25
C ARG A 180 9.41 1.59 2.75
N ILE A 181 9.25 1.77 1.43
CA ILE A 181 8.02 2.30 0.83
C ILE A 181 6.81 1.43 1.20
N THR A 182 6.93 0.10 1.07
CA THR A 182 5.81 -0.80 1.40
C THR A 182 5.43 -0.72 2.87
N GLU A 183 6.40 -0.57 3.77
CA GLU A 183 6.17 -0.39 5.21
C GLU A 183 5.51 0.96 5.50
N GLN A 184 6.00 2.06 4.93
CA GLN A 184 5.42 3.38 5.10
C GLN A 184 3.99 3.46 4.57
N MET A 185 3.70 2.85 3.41
CA MET A 185 2.33 2.74 2.89
C MET A 185 1.39 1.99 3.84
N LYS A 186 1.87 0.88 4.43
CA LYS A 186 1.10 0.11 5.43
C LYS A 186 0.85 0.92 6.70
N SER A 187 1.85 1.66 7.17
CA SER A 187 1.73 2.55 8.32
C SER A 187 0.73 3.67 8.06
N CYS A 188 0.79 4.34 6.90
CA CYS A 188 -0.22 5.33 6.51
C CYS A 188 -1.63 4.72 6.48
N CYS A 189 -1.78 3.54 5.90
CA CYS A 189 -3.06 2.81 5.84
C CYS A 189 -3.61 2.53 7.24
N LEU A 190 -2.78 2.05 8.17
CA LEU A 190 -3.18 1.82 9.56
C LEU A 190 -3.64 3.11 10.24
N LEU A 191 -2.92 4.22 10.03
CA LEU A 191 -3.29 5.53 10.59
C LEU A 191 -4.62 6.04 10.01
N VAL A 192 -4.84 5.87 8.71
CA VAL A 192 -6.13 6.21 8.07
C VAL A 192 -7.27 5.37 8.62
N ASP A 193 -7.07 4.06 8.81
CA ASP A 193 -8.10 3.16 9.37
C ASP A 193 -8.47 3.53 10.82
N ASN A 194 -7.52 4.08 11.57
CA ASN A 194 -7.71 4.58 12.94
C ASN A 194 -8.11 6.08 13.01
N ALA A 195 -8.48 6.69 11.89
CA ALA A 195 -8.87 8.11 11.81
C ALA A 195 -7.76 9.13 12.21
N LEU A 196 -6.49 8.73 12.19
CA LEU A 196 -5.32 9.55 12.49
C LEU A 196 -4.74 10.21 11.22
N LEU A 197 -5.54 11.06 10.57
CA LEU A 197 -5.23 11.57 9.23
C LEU A 197 -4.00 12.49 9.16
N ASN A 198 -3.77 13.33 10.18
CA ASN A 198 -2.59 14.22 10.19
C ASN A 198 -1.27 13.44 10.34
N ASP A 199 -1.29 12.39 11.16
CA ASP A 199 -0.13 11.50 11.31
C ASP A 199 0.09 10.72 10.01
N ALA A 200 -0.99 10.28 9.35
CA ALA A 200 -0.91 9.64 8.04
C ALA A 200 -0.28 10.55 6.98
N ILE A 201 -0.62 11.85 6.95
CA ILE A 201 0.01 12.83 6.05
C ILE A 201 1.51 12.99 6.36
N THR A 202 1.87 12.98 7.64
CA THR A 202 3.27 13.10 8.08
C THR A 202 4.10 11.92 7.60
N ILE A 203 3.60 10.69 7.80
CA ILE A 203 4.27 9.49 7.26
C ILE A 203 4.27 9.49 5.73
N TRP A 204 3.20 9.98 5.09
CA TRP A 204 3.13 10.08 3.64
C TRP A 204 4.23 10.99 3.06
N ARG A 205 4.62 12.07 3.76
CA ARG A 205 5.74 12.92 3.28
C ARG A 205 7.07 12.17 3.25
N SER A 206 7.32 11.30 4.23
CA SER A 206 8.51 10.43 4.24
C SER A 206 8.41 9.31 3.20
N LEU A 207 7.18 8.83 2.91
CA LEU A 207 6.90 7.90 1.81
C LEU A 207 7.20 8.56 0.45
N PHE A 208 6.76 9.80 0.26
CA PHE A 208 6.98 10.55 -0.96
C PHE A 208 8.47 10.73 -1.24
N GLU A 209 9.27 11.08 -0.24
CA GLU A 209 10.73 11.16 -0.40
C GLU A 209 11.35 9.82 -0.82
N SER A 210 10.88 8.71 -0.23
CA SER A 210 11.31 7.38 -0.64
C SER A 210 10.90 7.04 -2.06
N GLU A 211 9.70 7.41 -2.48
CA GLU A 211 9.20 7.25 -3.85
C GLU A 211 10.08 8.01 -4.87
N LEU A 212 10.45 9.26 -4.56
CA LEU A 212 11.38 10.02 -5.40
C LEU A 212 12.73 9.31 -5.49
N THR A 213 13.25 8.84 -4.34
CA THR A 213 14.52 8.12 -4.26
C THR A 213 14.47 6.84 -5.10
N LEU A 214 13.40 6.03 -4.96
CA LEU A 214 13.19 4.82 -5.74
C LEU A 214 13.17 5.13 -7.24
N THR A 215 12.47 6.18 -7.64
CA THR A 215 12.39 6.62 -9.03
C THR A 215 13.77 6.95 -9.58
N VAL A 216 14.55 7.80 -8.90
CA VAL A 216 15.91 8.14 -9.32
C VAL A 216 16.77 6.88 -9.41
N LEU A 217 16.74 6.01 -8.40
CA LEU A 217 17.49 4.76 -8.40
C LEU A 217 17.09 3.86 -9.56
N ILE A 218 15.81 3.74 -9.93
CA ILE A 218 15.38 2.86 -11.01
C ILE A 218 15.83 3.37 -12.39
N TYR A 219 15.76 4.68 -12.63
CA TYR A 219 16.00 5.24 -13.96
C TYR A 219 17.47 5.62 -14.23
N GLN A 220 18.29 5.75 -13.19
CA GLN A 220 19.70 6.13 -13.32
C GLN A 220 20.64 4.91 -13.45
N PRO A 221 21.90 5.09 -13.90
CA PRO A 221 22.90 4.02 -13.96
C PRO A 221 23.22 3.38 -12.61
N LEU A 222 23.90 2.22 -12.64
CA LEU A 222 24.33 1.47 -11.44
C LEU A 222 25.15 2.32 -10.46
N LYS A 223 26.05 3.17 -10.97
CA LYS A 223 26.90 4.07 -10.18
C LYS A 223 26.14 4.91 -9.14
N ILE A 224 24.90 5.30 -9.46
CA ILE A 224 24.07 6.10 -8.54
C ILE A 224 23.52 5.22 -7.41
N SER A 225 23.22 3.95 -7.69
CA SER A 225 22.82 2.98 -6.68
C SER A 225 23.98 2.61 -5.74
N GLU A 226 25.19 2.45 -6.27
CA GLU A 226 26.40 2.24 -5.46
C GLU A 226 26.67 3.45 -4.54
N ALA A 227 26.58 4.67 -5.10
CA ALA A 227 26.70 5.89 -4.31
C ALA A 227 25.61 5.97 -3.22
N TYR A 228 24.36 5.65 -3.55
CA TYR A 228 23.28 5.63 -2.57
C TYR A 228 23.54 4.64 -1.42
N LEU A 229 23.97 3.41 -1.72
CA LEU A 229 24.30 2.40 -0.70
C LEU A 229 25.43 2.87 0.22
N ARG A 230 26.46 3.53 -0.34
CA ARG A 230 27.53 4.14 0.44
C ARG A 230 27.01 5.24 1.39
N PHE A 231 26.07 6.08 0.93
CA PHE A 231 25.46 7.10 1.79
C PHE A 231 24.49 6.51 2.85
N ILE A 232 23.92 5.33 2.60
CA ILE A 232 23.18 4.59 3.64
C ILE A 232 24.13 4.15 4.77
N ALA A 233 25.37 3.75 4.46
CA ALA A 233 26.36 3.47 5.50
C ALA A 233 26.62 4.72 6.36
N PHE A 234 26.78 5.90 5.74
CA PHE A 234 26.95 7.16 6.47
C PHE A 234 25.75 7.50 7.37
N GLN A 235 24.52 7.21 6.94
CA GLN A 235 23.31 7.42 7.74
C GLN A 235 23.25 6.51 8.97
N ASN A 236 23.95 5.38 8.95
CA ASN A 236 23.95 4.37 10.00
C ASN A 236 25.21 4.41 10.88
N LEU A 237 26.09 5.41 10.71
CA LEU A 237 27.33 5.57 11.47
C LEU A 237 27.14 5.45 12.98
N ASP A 238 26.10 6.09 13.50
CA ASP A 238 25.79 6.12 14.93
C ASP A 238 25.04 4.87 15.43
N ASN A 239 24.78 3.87 14.57
CA ASN A 239 24.01 2.68 14.92
C ASN A 239 24.93 1.54 15.39
N PRO A 240 24.99 1.24 16.71
CA PRO A 240 25.91 0.24 17.27
C PRO A 240 25.52 -1.21 16.93
N TYR A 241 24.35 -1.43 16.32
CA TYR A 241 23.91 -2.75 15.88
C TYR A 241 24.31 -3.08 14.44
N ILE A 242 24.88 -2.11 13.71
CA ILE A 242 25.25 -2.26 12.29
C ILE A 242 26.77 -2.36 12.13
N PHE A 243 27.50 -1.46 12.78
CA PHE A 243 28.97 -1.40 12.65
C PHE A 243 29.65 -1.67 13.98
N ASP A 244 30.70 -2.49 13.93
CA ASP A 244 31.68 -2.54 15.00
C ASP A 244 32.60 -1.30 15.01
N ASP A 245 33.50 -1.23 15.99
CA ASP A 245 34.38 -0.06 16.18
C ASP A 245 35.41 0.11 15.06
N GLU A 246 35.80 -0.94 14.33
CA GLU A 246 36.74 -0.87 13.21
C GLU A 246 36.00 -0.40 11.95
N GLU A 247 34.89 -1.06 11.60
CA GLU A 247 34.03 -0.69 10.48
C GLU A 247 33.54 0.76 10.58
N ARG A 248 33.18 1.20 11.80
CA ARG A 248 32.75 2.59 12.01
C ARG A 248 33.84 3.58 11.63
N LYS A 249 35.09 3.35 12.02
CA LYS A 249 36.21 4.24 11.69
C LYS A 249 36.44 4.30 10.19
N GLU A 250 36.37 3.17 9.50
CA GLU A 250 36.50 3.13 8.04
C GLU A 250 35.41 3.98 7.35
N VAL A 251 34.16 3.84 7.79
CA VAL A 251 33.03 4.62 7.25
C VAL A 251 33.15 6.11 7.60
N GLU A 252 33.66 6.46 8.79
CA GLU A 252 33.93 7.85 9.19
C GLU A 252 35.02 8.49 8.32
N GLU A 253 36.16 7.82 8.16
CA GLU A 253 37.25 8.30 7.31
C GLU A 253 36.79 8.48 5.86
N ASP A 254 35.99 7.54 5.37
CA ASP A 254 35.43 7.60 4.02
C ASP A 254 34.47 8.79 3.83
N LEU A 255 33.61 9.07 4.82
CA LEU A 255 32.74 10.25 4.84
C LEU A 255 33.56 11.54 4.85
N GLU A 256 34.59 11.63 5.69
CA GLU A 256 35.47 12.81 5.78
C GLU A 256 36.21 13.08 4.47
N ASN A 257 36.75 12.03 3.85
CA ASN A 257 37.44 12.13 2.57
C ASN A 257 36.52 12.65 1.47
N ILE A 258 35.30 12.13 1.39
CA ILE A 258 34.32 12.59 0.41
C ILE A 258 33.86 14.03 0.72
N MET A 259 33.61 14.38 1.98
CA MET A 259 33.20 15.74 2.35
C MET A 259 34.28 16.76 2.00
N LYS A 260 35.56 16.41 2.21
CA LYS A 260 36.71 17.22 1.80
C LYS A 260 36.77 17.39 0.28
N HIS A 261 36.56 16.32 -0.48
CA HIS A 261 36.54 16.35 -1.95
C HIS A 261 35.47 17.31 -2.47
N TYR A 262 34.25 17.23 -1.94
CA TYR A 262 33.14 18.10 -2.33
C TYR A 262 33.07 19.43 -1.56
N LYS A 263 34.09 19.75 -0.75
CA LYS A 263 34.21 21.00 0.03
C LYS A 263 32.98 21.29 0.92
N ILE A 264 32.41 20.25 1.53
CA ILE A 264 31.25 20.36 2.43
C ILE A 264 31.72 20.75 3.83
N THR A 265 31.38 21.96 4.28
CA THR A 265 31.81 22.48 5.59
C THR A 265 30.67 22.55 6.61
N ASN A 266 29.53 23.13 6.25
CA ASN A 266 28.46 23.47 7.21
C ASN A 266 27.11 22.76 6.93
N ARG A 267 27.12 21.69 6.12
CA ARG A 267 25.88 20.97 5.71
C ARG A 267 26.03 19.45 5.80
N LYS A 268 26.75 18.94 6.80
CA LYS A 268 27.01 17.49 6.99
C LYS A 268 25.71 16.67 6.96
N LYS A 269 24.65 17.10 7.64
CA LYS A 269 23.36 16.39 7.65
C LYS A 269 22.74 16.28 6.27
N ASP A 270 22.57 17.40 5.57
CA ASP A 270 22.01 17.42 4.22
C ASP A 270 22.85 16.59 3.25
N PHE A 271 24.17 16.64 3.42
CA PHE A 271 25.10 15.84 2.64
C PHE A 271 24.94 14.34 2.89
N ILE A 272 24.84 13.89 4.14
CA ILE A 272 24.58 12.47 4.46
C ILE A 272 23.24 11.97 3.86
N HIS A 273 22.23 12.84 3.75
CA HIS A 273 20.92 12.46 3.21
C HIS A 273 20.86 12.50 1.67
N TYR A 274 21.49 13.48 1.03
CA TYR A 274 21.32 13.77 -0.39
C TYR A 274 22.62 13.80 -1.20
N GLY A 275 23.78 13.63 -0.58
CA GLY A 275 25.10 13.77 -1.23
C GLY A 275 25.35 12.74 -2.33
N TRP A 276 24.68 11.59 -2.29
CA TRP A 276 24.67 10.62 -3.38
C TRP A 276 24.14 11.20 -4.70
N LEU A 277 23.30 12.25 -4.66
CA LEU A 277 22.83 12.95 -5.86
C LEU A 277 23.95 13.69 -6.59
N MET A 278 25.03 14.08 -5.90
CA MET A 278 26.17 14.77 -6.53
C MET A 278 26.95 13.87 -7.50
N PHE A 279 26.68 12.56 -7.50
CA PHE A 279 27.25 11.61 -8.45
C PHE A 279 26.52 11.61 -9.80
N LEU A 280 25.39 12.30 -9.91
CA LEU A 280 24.67 12.53 -11.16
C LEU A 280 25.39 13.59 -11.99
N SER A 281 25.61 13.29 -13.28
CA SER A 281 26.30 14.21 -14.19
C SER A 281 25.57 15.54 -14.37
N ASP A 282 24.23 15.53 -14.27
CA ASP A 282 23.37 16.69 -14.43
C ASP A 282 23.06 17.43 -13.12
N PHE A 283 23.65 17.03 -11.98
CA PHE A 283 23.38 17.66 -10.69
C PHE A 283 23.77 19.15 -10.67
N GLU A 284 24.99 19.47 -11.10
CA GLU A 284 25.46 20.86 -11.19
C GLU A 284 24.78 21.60 -12.35
N GLU A 285 24.59 20.93 -13.49
CA GLU A 285 23.95 21.53 -14.68
C GLU A 285 22.51 21.98 -14.40
N LYS A 286 21.77 21.24 -13.55
CA LYS A 286 20.41 21.58 -13.13
C LYS A 286 20.36 22.53 -11.93
N ASN A 287 21.50 23.02 -11.44
CA ASN A 287 21.62 23.85 -10.24
C ASN A 287 20.93 23.21 -9.02
N CYS A 288 21.05 21.88 -8.89
CA CYS A 288 20.43 21.12 -7.82
C CYS A 288 21.12 21.40 -6.47
N LYS A 289 20.34 21.33 -5.39
CA LYS A 289 20.85 21.46 -4.01
C LYS A 289 20.69 20.16 -3.24
N LEU A 290 21.46 20.02 -2.16
CA LEU A 290 21.33 18.92 -1.19
C LEU A 290 20.07 19.10 -0.34
N ASN A 291 18.89 18.91 -0.92
CA ASN A 291 17.60 18.84 -0.23
C ASN A 291 16.55 18.17 -1.15
N LEU A 292 15.36 17.91 -0.60
CA LEU A 292 14.26 17.32 -1.37
C LEU A 292 13.76 18.25 -2.49
N LYS A 293 13.44 19.52 -2.19
CA LYS A 293 12.70 20.41 -3.08
C LYS A 293 13.51 20.91 -4.29
N ASP A 294 14.73 21.35 -4.06
CA ASP A 294 15.63 21.93 -5.06
C ASP A 294 16.66 20.89 -5.55
N GLY A 295 16.53 19.62 -5.14
CA GLY A 295 17.48 18.56 -5.48
C GLY A 295 16.78 17.30 -5.97
N LEU A 296 16.34 16.47 -5.04
CA LEU A 296 15.77 15.16 -5.34
C LEU A 296 14.51 15.25 -6.23
N LEU A 297 13.59 16.16 -5.94
CA LEU A 297 12.32 16.30 -6.64
C LEU A 297 12.50 16.70 -8.13
N PRO A 298 13.23 17.76 -8.50
CA PRO A 298 13.47 18.11 -9.90
C PRO A 298 14.10 16.98 -10.73
N ILE A 299 14.99 16.19 -10.11
CA ILE A 299 15.62 15.04 -10.77
C ILE A 299 14.58 13.95 -11.00
N ALA A 300 13.79 13.60 -9.99
CA ALA A 300 12.72 12.61 -10.11
C ALA A 300 11.61 13.04 -11.09
N GLU A 301 11.29 14.35 -11.15
CA GLU A 301 10.30 14.94 -12.07
C GLU A 301 10.68 14.85 -13.54
N SER A 302 11.95 14.57 -13.84
CA SER A 302 12.40 14.23 -15.19
C SER A 302 11.82 12.88 -15.67
N TYR A 303 11.28 12.06 -14.76
CA TYR A 303 10.73 10.73 -15.04
C TYR A 303 9.23 10.61 -14.72
N ILE A 304 8.78 11.20 -13.61
CA ILE A 304 7.39 11.12 -13.13
C ILE A 304 6.95 12.48 -12.61
N LYS A 305 5.81 13.01 -13.07
CA LYS A 305 5.27 14.29 -12.59
C LYS A 305 4.56 14.15 -11.24
N TYR A 306 4.76 15.10 -10.33
CA TYR A 306 4.16 15.11 -9.00
C TYR A 306 3.34 16.38 -8.75
N GLU A 307 2.01 16.27 -8.83
CA GLU A 307 1.12 17.44 -8.63
C GLU A 307 0.68 17.61 -7.16
N GLN A 308 0.80 16.56 -6.34
CA GLN A 308 0.16 16.49 -5.04
C GLN A 308 1.04 16.97 -3.87
N TYR A 309 2.36 17.08 -4.06
CA TYR A 309 3.31 17.40 -2.99
C TYR A 309 3.08 18.79 -2.38
N GLU A 310 2.85 19.80 -3.22
CA GLU A 310 2.65 21.17 -2.74
C GLU A 310 1.39 21.28 -1.85
N SER A 311 0.32 20.61 -2.24
CA SER A 311 -0.93 20.55 -1.49
C SER A 311 -0.74 19.83 -0.14
N ALA A 312 -0.03 18.69 -0.12
CA ALA A 312 0.25 17.96 1.12
C ALA A 312 1.17 18.73 2.08
N SER A 313 2.17 19.43 1.55
CA SER A 313 3.03 20.30 2.34
C SER A 313 2.24 21.40 3.04
N LYS A 314 1.34 22.09 2.31
CA LYS A 314 0.45 23.13 2.87
C LYS A 314 -0.45 22.60 3.99
N VAL A 315 -1.06 21.43 3.81
CA VAL A 315 -1.93 20.81 4.83
C VAL A 315 -1.14 20.43 6.08
N SER A 316 0.06 19.84 5.92
CA SER A 316 0.87 19.38 7.06
C SER A 316 1.47 20.50 7.92
N HIS A 317 1.77 21.66 7.31
CA HIS A 317 2.41 22.78 8.01
C HIS A 317 1.44 23.86 8.48
N SER A 318 0.18 23.83 8.02
CA SER A 318 -0.84 24.80 8.42
C SER A 318 -2.01 24.13 9.13
N ALA A 319 -2.03 24.28 10.46
CA ALA A 319 -3.16 23.86 11.29
C ALA A 319 -4.49 24.51 10.86
N TYR A 320 -4.44 25.68 10.21
CA TYR A 320 -5.62 26.34 9.65
C TYR A 320 -6.18 25.57 8.45
N PHE A 321 -5.34 25.18 7.49
CA PHE A 321 -5.77 24.39 6.32
C PHE A 321 -6.21 22.97 6.72
N ALA A 322 -5.54 22.35 7.69
CA ALA A 322 -5.95 21.05 8.19
C ALA A 322 -7.32 21.09 8.88
N ARG A 323 -7.64 22.20 9.57
CA ARG A 323 -8.95 22.40 10.23
C ARG A 323 -10.06 22.84 9.29
N SER A 324 -9.73 23.40 8.12
CA SER A 324 -10.74 23.83 7.14
C SER A 324 -11.35 22.69 6.35
N LEU A 325 -10.74 21.50 6.37
CA LEU A 325 -11.26 20.30 5.70
C LEU A 325 -12.15 19.51 6.65
N SER A 326 -13.30 19.05 6.16
CA SER A 326 -14.10 18.04 6.86
C SER A 326 -13.33 16.72 6.99
N TYR A 327 -13.78 15.83 7.90
CA TYR A 327 -13.21 14.49 8.01
C TYR A 327 -13.24 13.74 6.68
N LYS A 328 -14.37 13.82 5.96
CA LYS A 328 -14.56 13.17 4.65
C LYS A 328 -13.58 13.69 3.61
N GLU A 329 -13.42 15.02 3.51
CA GLU A 329 -12.47 15.64 2.58
C GLU A 329 -11.03 15.28 2.93
N SER A 330 -10.69 15.27 4.22
CA SER A 330 -9.36 14.89 4.70
C SER A 330 -9.07 13.42 4.40
N THR A 331 -10.01 12.51 4.62
CA THR A 331 -9.87 11.09 4.26
C THR A 331 -9.68 10.93 2.76
N LYS A 332 -10.50 11.61 1.94
CA LYS A 332 -10.37 11.59 0.47
C LYS A 332 -9.00 12.09 0.03
N PHE A 333 -8.50 13.15 0.66
CA PHE A 333 -7.20 13.72 0.37
C PHE A 333 -6.08 12.70 0.63
N VAL A 334 -6.02 12.12 1.84
CA VAL A 334 -4.97 11.14 2.19
C VAL A 334 -5.05 9.88 1.34
N LEU A 335 -6.25 9.38 1.05
CA LEU A 335 -6.41 8.21 0.17
C LEU A 335 -5.94 8.49 -1.26
N ASN A 336 -6.16 9.70 -1.79
CA ASN A 336 -5.60 10.10 -3.08
C ASN A 336 -4.08 10.17 -3.06
N LEU A 337 -3.50 10.74 -2.00
CA LEU A 337 -2.04 10.77 -1.82
C LEU A 337 -1.44 9.36 -1.86
N LEU A 338 -2.05 8.42 -1.13
CA LEU A 338 -1.63 7.00 -1.13
C LEU A 338 -1.81 6.34 -2.50
N TYR A 339 -2.93 6.60 -3.18
CA TYR A 339 -3.18 6.08 -4.51
C TYR A 339 -2.10 6.53 -5.52
N TYR A 340 -1.80 7.83 -5.58
CA TYR A 340 -0.82 8.35 -6.54
C TYR A 340 0.59 7.82 -6.25
N SER A 341 1.02 7.82 -4.98
CA SER A 341 2.30 7.22 -4.59
C SER A 341 2.37 5.74 -4.98
N PHE A 342 1.30 4.98 -4.76
CA PHE A 342 1.29 3.57 -5.10
C PHE A 342 1.28 3.33 -6.62
N ALA A 343 0.56 4.15 -7.40
CA ALA A 343 0.57 4.08 -8.86
C ALA A 343 1.97 4.37 -9.43
N ASN A 344 2.64 5.41 -8.94
CA ASN A 344 3.99 5.78 -9.36
C ASN A 344 5.02 4.72 -9.01
N VAL A 345 5.00 4.21 -7.77
CA VAL A 345 5.88 3.11 -7.34
C VAL A 345 5.64 1.86 -8.19
N THR A 346 4.38 1.52 -8.46
CA THR A 346 4.04 0.38 -9.33
C THR A 346 4.60 0.56 -10.74
N ASN A 347 4.48 1.75 -11.33
CA ASN A 347 4.99 2.04 -12.67
C ASN A 347 6.53 2.00 -12.71
N ALA A 348 7.20 2.56 -11.70
CA ALA A 348 8.65 2.51 -11.59
C ALA A 348 9.14 1.05 -11.44
N MET A 349 8.50 0.26 -10.56
CA MET A 349 8.85 -1.15 -10.38
C MET A 349 8.54 -1.99 -11.63
N LYS A 350 7.46 -1.71 -12.35
CA LYS A 350 7.17 -2.32 -13.65
C LYS A 350 8.34 -2.09 -14.61
N TYR A 351 8.75 -0.83 -14.80
CA TYR A 351 9.87 -0.49 -15.66
C TYR A 351 11.15 -1.22 -15.23
N TYR A 352 11.42 -1.26 -13.93
CA TYR A 352 12.56 -1.99 -13.38
C TYR A 352 12.49 -3.49 -13.70
N PHE A 353 11.36 -4.14 -13.46
CA PHE A 353 11.20 -5.57 -13.72
C PHE A 353 11.33 -5.92 -15.20
N GLU A 354 10.67 -5.16 -16.08
CA GLU A 354 10.73 -5.36 -17.53
C GLU A 354 12.15 -5.17 -18.09
N ARG A 355 12.93 -4.26 -17.49
CA ARG A 355 14.28 -3.94 -17.96
C ARG A 355 15.36 -4.88 -17.42
N TYR A 356 15.26 -5.26 -16.15
CA TYR A 356 16.37 -5.91 -15.42
C TYR A 356 16.10 -7.38 -15.06
N ILE A 357 14.85 -7.84 -15.07
CA ILE A 357 14.51 -9.23 -14.72
C ILE A 357 14.24 -10.04 -15.97
N LYS A 358 15.12 -11.02 -16.25
CA LYS A 358 14.91 -11.97 -17.36
C LYS A 358 13.72 -12.88 -17.04
N ASN A 359 12.84 -13.10 -18.02
CA ASN A 359 11.65 -13.96 -17.92
C ASN A 359 10.64 -13.52 -16.85
N PHE A 360 10.45 -12.21 -16.68
CA PHE A 360 9.42 -11.64 -15.82
C PHE A 360 8.01 -12.17 -16.18
N ASN A 361 7.37 -12.88 -15.24
CA ASN A 361 5.95 -13.22 -15.37
C ASN A 361 5.11 -11.98 -14.99
N SER A 362 4.40 -11.43 -15.97
CA SER A 362 3.56 -10.24 -15.83
C SER A 362 2.20 -10.46 -15.17
N ASP A 363 1.75 -11.69 -14.91
CA ASP A 363 0.39 -11.99 -14.43
C ASP A 363 0.08 -11.28 -13.10
N ALA A 364 1.01 -11.35 -12.16
CA ALA A 364 0.89 -10.67 -10.87
C ALA A 364 0.86 -9.15 -11.01
N LEU A 365 1.60 -8.61 -11.99
CA LEU A 365 1.59 -7.17 -12.28
C LEU A 365 0.28 -6.75 -12.94
N ILE A 366 -0.28 -7.56 -13.84
CA ILE A 366 -1.60 -7.32 -14.45
C ILE A 366 -2.66 -7.28 -13.35
N GLU A 367 -2.63 -8.21 -12.40
CA GLU A 367 -3.53 -8.20 -11.24
C GLU A 367 -3.39 -6.91 -10.41
N ILE A 368 -2.17 -6.46 -10.16
CA ILE A 368 -1.90 -5.20 -9.45
C ILE A 368 -2.52 -4.01 -10.19
N LEU A 369 -2.31 -3.93 -11.51
CA LEU A 369 -2.84 -2.84 -12.35
C LEU A 369 -4.38 -2.83 -12.43
N ILE A 370 -5.00 -4.01 -12.51
CA ILE A 370 -6.47 -4.14 -12.45
C ILE A 370 -6.99 -3.60 -11.11
N ASN A 371 -6.36 -3.98 -10.00
CA ASN A 371 -6.79 -3.53 -8.67
C ASN A 371 -6.51 -2.04 -8.42
N LEU A 372 -5.46 -1.48 -9.02
CA LEU A 372 -5.22 -0.04 -9.07
C LEU A 372 -6.35 0.70 -9.79
N LYS A 373 -6.81 0.18 -10.93
CA LYS A 373 -7.95 0.76 -11.64
C LYS A 373 -9.23 0.70 -10.80
N ILE A 374 -9.51 -0.44 -10.17
CA ILE A 374 -10.67 -0.57 -9.27
C ILE A 374 -10.58 0.43 -8.11
N LEU A 375 -9.40 0.58 -7.50
CA LEU A 375 -9.19 1.54 -6.42
C LEU A 375 -9.45 2.97 -6.89
N ARG A 376 -9.03 3.32 -8.12
CA ARG A 376 -9.32 4.63 -8.70
C ARG A 376 -10.82 4.86 -8.85
N ASP A 377 -11.52 3.90 -9.44
CA ASP A 377 -12.98 3.96 -9.63
C ASP A 377 -13.73 4.08 -8.28
N MET A 378 -13.20 3.45 -7.22
CA MET A 378 -13.75 3.61 -5.87
C MET A 378 -13.55 5.04 -5.36
N LEU A 379 -12.36 5.64 -5.57
CA LEU A 379 -12.03 6.97 -5.06
C LEU A 379 -12.82 8.07 -5.75
N ASP A 380 -13.05 7.92 -7.06
CA ASP A 380 -13.87 8.85 -7.83
C ASP A 380 -15.36 8.84 -7.39
N LYS A 381 -15.81 7.77 -6.72
CA LYS A 381 -17.17 7.67 -6.13
C LYS A 381 -17.24 8.15 -4.68
N LEU A 382 -16.11 8.51 -4.09
CA LEU A 382 -16.00 9.05 -2.74
C LEU A 382 -16.35 10.54 -2.79
N ASP A 383 -17.62 10.82 -3.10
CA ASP A 383 -18.24 12.15 -3.12
C ASP A 383 -19.34 12.32 -2.08
#